data_AF-A0A959HBS3-F1
#
_entry.id   AF-A0A959HBS3-F1
#
_cell.length_a   1.000
_cell.length_b   1.000
_cell.length_c   1.000
_cell.angle_alpha   90.00
_cell.angle_beta   90.00
_cell.angle_gamma   90.00
#
_symmetry.space_group_name_H-M   'P 1'
#
loop_
_entity.id
_entity.type
_entity.pdbx_description
1 polymer ?
#
loop_
_entity_poly.entity_id
_entity_poly.type
_entity_poly.pdbx_seq_one_letter_code
_entity_poly.pdbx_strand_id
1 'polypeptide(L)' 'TFYRHLRPGGYCCIADLDQEDGSFHAEFPDFDGHNGFDQRELKVLMEKVGFTAVHSHLFYSIMHEGRPYPLFLMVGRKE' A
#
# COMPACT_ATOMS: atom_id res chain seq x y z
N THR A 1 -1.33 15.93 -2.49
CA THR A 1 -1.02 14.77 -1.64
C THR A 1 -2.15 14.58 -0.66
N PHE A 2 -2.46 13.34 -0.25
CA PHE A 2 -3.49 13.07 0.77
C PHE A 2 -3.26 13.87 2.05
N TYR A 3 -1.99 14.11 2.41
CA TYR A 3 -1.58 14.95 3.53
C TYR A 3 -2.23 16.35 3.57
N ARG A 4 -2.42 17.00 2.41
CA ARG A 4 -3.02 18.35 2.36
C ARG A 4 -4.51 18.37 2.71
N HIS A 5 -5.19 17.22 2.58
CA HIS A 5 -6.63 17.10 2.84
C HIS A 5 -6.94 16.64 4.26
N LEU A 6 -5.94 16.20 5.03
CA LEU A 6 -6.11 15.81 6.42
C LEU A 6 -6.00 17.00 7.37
N ARG A 7 -6.76 16.96 8.46
CA ARG A 7 -6.57 17.88 9.60
C ARG A 7 -5.35 17.45 10.42
N PRO A 8 -4.72 18.37 11.18
CA PRO A 8 -3.77 18.00 12.24
C PRO A 8 -4.33 16.90 13.14
N GLY A 9 -3.51 15.90 13.45
CA GLY A 9 -3.89 14.67 14.16
C GLY A 9 -4.59 13.59 13.32
N GLY A 10 -4.90 13.85 12.05
CA GLY A 10 -5.60 12.91 11.15
C GLY A 10 -4.70 11.79 10.62
N TYR A 11 -5.32 10.68 10.20
CA TYR A 11 -4.62 9.50 9.71
C TYR A 11 -4.83 9.28 8.21
N CYS A 12 -3.78 8.81 7.54
CA CYS A 12 -3.81 8.23 6.21
C CYS A 12 -3.57 6.73 6.34
N CYS A 13 -4.54 5.92 5.90
CA CYS A 13 -4.46 4.47 5.91
C CYS A 13 -4.59 3.97 4.47
N ILE A 14 -3.61 3.19 4.00
CA ILE A 14 -3.56 2.61 2.65
C ILE A 14 -3.51 1.11 2.82
N ALA A 15 -4.48 0.39 2.23
CA ALA A 15 -4.50 -1.06 2.19
C ALA A 15 -4.42 -1.49 0.73
N ASP A 16 -3.39 -2.28 0.39
CA ASP A 16 -3.12 -2.70 -0.97
C ASP A 16 -2.29 -3.99 -1.01
N LEU A 17 -2.09 -4.54 -2.20
CA LEU A 17 -1.20 -5.66 -2.46
C LEU A 17 0.25 -5.30 -2.13
N ASP A 18 0.91 -6.17 -1.39
CA ASP A 18 2.37 -6.16 -1.31
C ASP A 18 2.95 -6.45 -2.70
N GLN A 19 4.14 -5.92 -2.98
CA GLN A 19 4.73 -6.03 -4.32
C GLN A 19 4.79 -7.48 -4.79
N GLU A 20 4.33 -7.72 -6.01
CA GLU A 20 4.32 -9.03 -6.64
C GLU A 20 4.80 -8.95 -8.10
N ASP A 21 4.75 -10.07 -8.82
CA ASP A 21 5.40 -10.25 -10.12
C ASP A 21 4.48 -10.01 -11.34
N GLY A 22 3.27 -9.51 -11.11
CA GLY A 22 2.22 -9.30 -12.11
C GLY A 22 1.30 -10.50 -12.28
N SER A 23 1.55 -11.61 -11.59
CA SER A 23 0.74 -12.81 -11.74
C SER A 23 -0.67 -12.65 -11.18
N PHE A 24 -0.90 -11.73 -10.24
CA PHE A 24 -2.25 -11.51 -9.69
C PHE A 24 -3.25 -11.02 -10.75
N HIS A 25 -2.77 -10.26 -11.74
CA HIS A 25 -3.59 -9.70 -12.82
C HIS A 25 -3.32 -10.35 -14.17
N ALA A 26 -2.69 -11.53 -14.20
CA ALA A 26 -2.29 -12.19 -15.45
C ALA A 26 -3.46 -12.50 -16.41
N GLU A 27 -4.68 -12.68 -15.89
CA GLU A 27 -5.89 -12.91 -16.69
C GLU A 27 -6.39 -11.64 -17.41
N PHE A 28 -5.86 -10.46 -17.07
CA PHE A 28 -6.27 -9.17 -17.62
C PHE A 28 -5.16 -8.61 -18.53
N PRO A 29 -5.14 -8.97 -19.83
CA PRO A 29 -4.04 -8.62 -20.75
C PRO A 29 -3.86 -7.11 -20.97
N ASP A 30 -4.92 -6.32 -20.75
CA ASP A 30 -4.91 -4.85 -20.88
C ASP A 30 -4.75 -4.14 -19.52
N PHE A 31 -4.35 -4.85 -18.46
CA PHE A 31 -4.11 -4.24 -17.15
C PHE A 31 -2.88 -3.32 -17.18
N ASP A 32 -3.06 -2.05 -16.83
CA ASP A 32 -2.04 -1.01 -16.80
C ASP A 32 -1.74 -0.48 -15.38
N GLY A 33 -2.25 -1.18 -14.36
CA GLY A 33 -2.04 -0.84 -12.96
C GLY A 33 -0.71 -1.31 -12.38
N HIS A 34 -0.53 -1.09 -11.08
CA HIS A 34 0.65 -1.54 -10.35
C HIS A 34 0.53 -3.00 -9.90
N ASN A 35 1.65 -3.70 -9.87
CA ASN A 35 1.80 -5.05 -9.32
C ASN A 35 2.04 -4.99 -7.81
N GLY A 36 1.14 -4.34 -7.08
CA GLY A 36 1.30 -4.00 -5.67
C GLY A 36 2.40 -2.94 -5.41
N PHE A 37 2.75 -2.77 -4.13
CA PHE A 37 3.71 -1.76 -3.67
C PHE A 37 4.79 -2.34 -2.75
N ASP A 38 6.04 -1.89 -2.91
CA ASP A 38 7.08 -2.13 -1.90
C ASP A 38 6.78 -1.24 -0.69
N GLN A 39 6.52 -1.87 0.45
CA GLN A 39 6.16 -1.17 1.70
C GLN A 39 7.26 -0.23 2.20
N ARG A 40 8.54 -0.51 1.95
CA ARG A 40 9.64 0.36 2.38
C ARG A 40 9.70 1.61 1.52
N GLU A 41 9.55 1.47 0.21
CA GLU A 41 9.51 2.60 -0.71
C GLU A 41 8.30 3.51 -0.44
N LEU A 42 7.11 2.91 -0.25
CA LEU A 42 5.89 3.66 0.08
C LEU A 42 6.01 4.35 1.45
N LYS A 43 6.61 3.70 2.44
CA LYS A 43 6.91 4.32 3.74
C LYS A 43 7.79 5.55 3.59
N VAL A 44 8.91 5.43 2.87
CA VAL A 44 9.82 6.56 2.61
C VAL A 44 9.10 7.69 1.88
N LEU A 45 8.21 7.37 0.94
CA LEU A 45 7.40 8.38 0.25
C LEU A 45 6.44 9.11 1.21
N MET A 46 5.74 8.38 2.08
CA MET A 46 4.84 8.98 3.07
C MET A 46 5.60 9.88 4.05
N GLU A 47 6.75 9.44 4.55
CA GLU A 47 7.61 10.24 5.43
C GLU A 47 8.10 11.52 4.72
N LYS A 48 8.53 11.42 3.46
CA LYS A 48 8.92 12.60 2.64
C LYS A 48 7.78 13.60 2.43
N VAL A 49 6.54 13.12 2.35
CA VAL A 49 5.35 13.98 2.22
C VAL A 49 5.02 14.73 3.54
N GLY A 50 5.51 14.24 4.67
CA GLY A 50 5.34 14.84 6.00
C GLY A 50 4.53 14.00 6.98
N PHE A 51 4.13 12.77 6.62
CA PHE A 51 3.50 11.87 7.59
C PHE A 51 4.50 11.40 8.64
N THR A 52 4.03 11.28 9.88
CA THR A 52 4.77 10.75 11.03
C THR A 52 4.24 9.39 11.45
N ALA A 53 4.99 8.69 12.31
CA ALA A 53 4.63 7.38 12.85
C ALA A 53 4.24 6.35 11.76
N VAL A 54 4.91 6.41 10.61
CA VAL A 54 4.58 5.56 9.46
C VAL A 54 5.01 4.13 9.70
N HIS A 55 4.03 3.22 9.66
CA HIS A 55 4.24 1.79 9.83
C HIS A 55 3.33 1.00 8.92
N SER A 56 3.75 -0.21 8.57
CA SER A 56 2.95 -1.16 7.80
C SER A 56 3.02 -2.55 8.42
N HIS A 57 2.01 -3.36 8.13
CA HIS A 57 2.02 -4.80 8.42
C HIS A 57 1.15 -5.53 7.41
N LEU A 58 1.51 -6.78 7.14
CA LEU A 58 0.64 -7.71 6.43
C LEU A 58 -0.53 -8.08 7.35
N PHE A 59 -1.75 -8.01 6.85
CA PHE A 59 -2.96 -8.31 7.64
C PHE A 59 -3.81 -9.44 7.04
N TYR A 60 -3.64 -9.73 5.75
CA TYR A 60 -4.41 -10.74 5.03
C TYR A 60 -3.64 -11.25 3.82
N SER A 61 -4.06 -12.37 3.24
CA SER A 61 -3.56 -12.84 1.95
C SER A 61 -4.73 -13.35 1.13
N ILE A 62 -4.85 -12.85 -0.10
CA ILE A 62 -5.81 -13.34 -1.08
C ILE A 62 -5.23 -14.62 -1.67
N MET A 63 -6.02 -15.68 -1.72
CA MET A 63 -5.66 -16.88 -2.49
C MET A 63 -6.22 -16.74 -3.90
N HIS A 64 -5.35 -16.74 -4.90
CA HIS A 64 -5.72 -16.69 -6.31
C HIS A 64 -4.89 -17.72 -7.07
N GLU A 65 -5.55 -18.60 -7.83
CA GLU A 65 -4.93 -19.74 -8.52
C GLU A 65 -4.00 -20.61 -7.64
N GLY A 66 -4.32 -20.74 -6.34
CA GLY A 66 -3.51 -21.51 -5.40
C GLY A 66 -2.24 -20.81 -4.89
N ARG A 67 -1.98 -19.57 -5.35
CA ARG A 67 -0.89 -18.72 -4.86
C ARG A 67 -1.42 -17.67 -3.86
N PRO A 68 -0.69 -17.39 -2.76
CA PRO A 68 -1.03 -16.31 -1.84
C PRO A 68 -0.53 -14.96 -2.35
N TYR A 69 -1.36 -13.94 -2.22
CA TYR A 69 -1.07 -12.54 -2.54
C TYR A 69 -1.31 -11.69 -1.29
N PRO A 70 -0.24 -11.32 -0.56
CA PRO A 70 -0.37 -10.60 0.70
C PRO A 70 -0.92 -9.19 0.51
N LEU A 71 -1.81 -8.77 1.42
CA LEU A 71 -2.23 -7.39 1.56
C LEU A 71 -1.54 -6.78 2.78
N PHE A 72 -1.04 -5.55 2.63
CA PHE A 72 -0.52 -4.75 3.73
C PHE A 72 -1.48 -3.62 4.09
N LEU A 73 -1.43 -3.17 5.34
CA LEU A 73 -2.02 -1.92 5.79
C LEU A 73 -0.90 -0.99 6.21
N MET A 74 -0.76 0.15 5.53
CA MET A 74 0.15 1.23 5.92
C MET A 74 -0.63 2.37 6.55
N VAL A 75 -0.13 2.85 7.69
CA VAL A 75 -0.75 3.93 8.46
C VAL A 75 0.29 5.01 8.70
N GLY A 76 -0.08 6.27 8.44
CA GLY A 76 0.71 7.45 8.79
C GLY A 76 -0.18 8.56 9.34
N ARG A 77 0.36 9.37 10.25
CA ARG A 77 -0.38 10.46 10.91
C ARG A 77 0.11 11.81 10.41
N LYS A 78 -0.81 12.74 10.20
CA LYS A 78 -0.48 14.16 10.04
C LYS A 78 -0.43 14.78 11.42
N GLU A 79 0.71 15.33 11.81
CA GLU A 79 0.79 16.20 12.98
C GLU A 79 0.26 17.61 12.68
#